data_AF-A0A945C588-F1
#
_entry.id   AF-A0A945C588-F1
#
_cell.length_a   1.000
_cell.length_b   1.000
_cell.length_c   1.000
_cell.angle_alpha   90.00
_cell.angle_beta   90.00
_cell.angle_gamma   90.00
#
_symmetry.space_group_name_H-M   'P 1'
#
loop_
_entity.id
_entity.type
_entity.pdbx_description
1 polymer ?
#
loop_
_entity_poly.entity_id
_entity_poly.type
_entity_poly.pdbx_seq_one_letter_code
_entity_poly.pdbx_strand_id
1 'polypeptide(L)'
;MIGLSNNEEFLRLSIFFLWLINISGFFGITSDQSEFFLSTTPYVLSLTLLLLLLHHDLSDNKSKIGLTLIFFLGLIVEILGVNYGLFFGEYSYGANFGPKIYEVPYLIGFNWVLLIIATGSLSDKLIKGKEIYKILFASSLMVLIDLLIEKSAPKLDYWEFV
;
A
#
# COMPACT_ATOMS: atom_id res chain seq x y z
N MET A 1 5.12 -5.39 -23.86
CA MET A 1 5.56 -6.37 -22.85
C MET A 1 6.97 -5.95 -22.42
N ILE A 2 7.12 -5.35 -21.24
CA ILE A 2 8.47 -5.11 -20.71
C ILE A 2 9.02 -6.50 -20.41
N GLY A 3 10.10 -6.93 -21.08
CA GLY A 3 10.63 -8.30 -21.02
C GLY A 3 11.14 -8.76 -19.64
N LEU A 4 10.88 -7.99 -18.58
CA LEU A 4 11.28 -8.26 -17.21
C LEU A 4 10.28 -9.14 -16.45
N SER A 5 8.97 -9.07 -16.74
CA SER A 5 7.96 -9.80 -15.94
C SER A 5 8.05 -11.33 -16.07
N ASN A 6 8.61 -11.83 -17.18
CA ASN A 6 8.75 -13.26 -17.46
C ASN A 6 10.13 -13.82 -17.08
N ASN A 7 10.98 -13.01 -16.45
CA ASN A 7 12.30 -13.44 -16.01
C ASN A 7 12.24 -13.97 -14.57
N GLU A 8 12.37 -15.29 -14.42
CA GLU A 8 12.36 -15.99 -13.14
C GLU A 8 13.48 -15.52 -12.17
N GLU A 9 14.66 -15.18 -12.69
CA GLU A 9 15.76 -14.67 -11.85
C GLU A 9 15.43 -13.29 -11.30
N PHE A 10 14.85 -12.42 -12.13
CA PHE A 10 14.42 -11.09 -11.73
C PHE A 10 13.30 -11.13 -10.67
N LEU A 11 12.34 -12.06 -10.84
CA LEU A 11 11.30 -12.30 -9.85
C LEU A 11 11.89 -12.73 -8.50
N ARG A 12 12.81 -13.71 -8.50
CA ARG A 12 13.48 -14.18 -7.29
C ARG A 12 14.26 -13.07 -6.61
N LEU A 13 14.96 -12.24 -7.38
CA LEU A 13 15.70 -11.09 -6.86
C LEU A 13 14.76 -10.07 -6.20
N SER A 14 13.62 -9.79 -6.82
CA SER A 14 12.62 -8.85 -6.30
C SER A 14 11.97 -9.36 -5.02
N ILE A 15 11.63 -10.65 -4.97
CA ILE A 15 11.14 -11.32 -3.76
C ILE A 15 12.20 -11.27 -2.65
N PHE A 16 13.47 -11.52 -2.99
CA PHE A 16 14.57 -11.44 -2.04
C PHE A 16 14.69 -10.04 -1.43
N PHE A 17 14.68 -8.99 -2.25
CA PHE A 17 14.75 -7.61 -1.74
C PHE A 17 13.53 -7.23 -0.91
N LEU A 18 12.34 -7.65 -1.31
CA LEU A 18 11.12 -7.41 -0.53
C LEU A 18 11.23 -8.03 0.86
N TRP A 19 11.67 -9.29 0.96
CA TRP A 19 11.90 -9.94 2.25
C TRP A 19 13.02 -9.29 3.06
N LEU A 20 14.15 -9.00 2.43
CA LEU A 20 15.30 -8.37 3.08
C LEU A 20 14.87 -7.06 3.76
N ILE A 21 14.21 -6.17 3.02
CA ILE A 21 13.83 -4.85 3.50
C ILE A 21 12.76 -4.94 4.59
N ASN A 22 11.75 -5.79 4.44
CA ASN A 22 10.70 -5.93 5.46
C ASN A 22 11.22 -6.59 6.75
N ILE A 23 12.10 -7.60 6.64
CA ILE A 23 12.72 -8.23 7.82
C ILE A 23 13.65 -7.23 8.52
N SER A 24 14.49 -6.52 7.76
CA SER A 24 15.35 -5.46 8.31
C SER A 24 14.53 -4.36 8.98
N GLY A 25 13.42 -3.94 8.36
CA GLY A 25 12.48 -2.96 8.91
C GLY A 25 11.84 -3.45 10.21
N PHE A 26 11.37 -4.69 10.26
CA PHE A 26 10.80 -5.29 11.47
C PHE A 26 11.79 -5.24 12.64
N PHE A 27 12.99 -5.78 12.48
CA PHE A 27 13.99 -5.78 13.54
C PHE A 27 14.46 -4.37 13.88
N GLY A 28 14.61 -3.51 12.85
CA GLY A 28 15.01 -2.12 12.99
C GLY A 28 14.05 -1.29 13.84
N ILE A 29 12.74 -1.39 13.58
CA ILE A 29 11.69 -0.71 14.34
C ILE A 29 11.64 -1.20 15.79
N THR A 30 11.95 -2.47 16.05
CA THR A 30 12.02 -3.02 17.42
C THR A 30 13.33 -2.73 18.16
N SER A 31 14.31 -2.12 17.49
CA SER A 31 15.61 -1.80 18.07
C SER A 31 15.69 -0.35 18.55
N ASP A 32 16.82 0.03 19.16
CA ASP A 32 17.11 1.42 19.56
C ASP A 32 17.20 2.39 18.36
N GLN A 33 17.25 1.89 17.13
CA GLN A 33 17.31 2.68 15.89
C GLN A 33 15.93 2.87 15.24
N SER A 34 14.84 2.68 16.00
CA SER A 34 13.46 2.68 15.48
C SER A 34 13.10 3.93 14.67
N GLU A 35 13.52 5.11 15.12
CA GLU A 35 13.28 6.40 14.45
C GLU A 35 13.86 6.43 13.03
N PHE A 36 15.09 5.93 12.85
CA PHE A 36 15.71 5.82 11.53
C PHE A 36 14.88 4.93 10.60
N PHE A 37 14.48 3.74 11.07
CA PHE A 37 13.70 2.81 10.25
C PHE A 37 12.31 3.34 9.91
N LEU A 38 11.62 3.99 10.86
CA LEU A 38 10.33 4.63 10.61
C LEU A 38 10.42 5.78 9.60
N SER A 39 11.49 6.58 9.66
CA SER A 39 11.74 7.63 8.66
C SER A 39 11.95 7.08 7.24
N THR A 40 12.29 5.79 7.11
CA THR A 40 12.50 5.15 5.81
C THR A 40 11.23 4.58 5.17
N THR A 41 10.11 4.57 5.90
CA THR A 41 8.80 4.06 5.43
C THR A 41 8.40 4.56 4.04
N PRO A 42 8.57 5.85 3.68
CA PRO A 42 8.18 6.33 2.35
C PRO A 42 8.95 5.64 1.22
N TYR A 43 10.23 5.36 1.44
CA TYR A 43 11.09 4.69 0.48
C TYR A 43 10.77 3.19 0.40
N VAL A 44 10.53 2.54 1.53
CA VAL A 44 10.18 1.12 1.59
C VAL A 44 8.88 0.84 0.85
N LEU A 45 7.84 1.64 1.10
CA LEU A 45 6.55 1.47 0.44
C LEU A 45 6.60 1.81 -1.05
N SER A 46 7.32 2.89 -1.42
CA SER A 46 7.52 3.24 -2.83
C SER A 46 8.28 2.15 -3.60
N LEU A 47 9.34 1.58 -2.99
CA LEU A 47 10.09 0.48 -3.59
C LEU A 47 9.25 -0.80 -3.69
N THR A 48 8.45 -1.10 -2.66
CA THR A 48 7.54 -2.26 -2.68
C THR A 48 6.53 -2.14 -3.81
N LEU A 49 5.92 -0.96 -3.98
CA LEU A 49 5.03 -0.70 -5.12
C LEU A 49 5.78 -0.81 -6.45
N LEU A 50 6.98 -0.24 -6.56
CA LEU A 50 7.77 -0.32 -7.80
C LEU A 50 8.05 -1.78 -8.18
N LEU A 51 8.53 -2.60 -7.24
CA LEU A 51 8.78 -4.03 -7.48
C LEU A 51 7.51 -4.75 -7.89
N LEU A 52 6.37 -4.43 -7.28
CA LEU A 52 5.07 -4.99 -7.65
C LEU A 52 4.66 -4.60 -9.07
N LEU A 53 4.76 -3.33 -9.44
CA LEU A 53 4.41 -2.83 -10.77
C LEU A 53 5.32 -3.38 -11.86
N LEU A 54 6.60 -3.64 -11.58
CA LEU A 54 7.52 -4.26 -12.53
C LEU A 54 7.14 -5.72 -12.87
N HIS A 55 6.40 -6.38 -11.99
CA HIS A 55 5.90 -7.76 -12.19
C HIS A 55 4.42 -7.82 -12.55
N HIS A 56 3.69 -6.71 -12.45
CA HIS A 56 2.30 -6.62 -12.83
C HIS A 56 2.17 -6.36 -14.34
N ASP A 57 1.31 -7.10 -15.02
CA ASP A 57 1.08 -6.89 -16.45
C ASP A 57 0.28 -5.61 -16.69
N LEU A 58 1.00 -4.53 -16.97
CA LEU A 58 0.46 -3.23 -17.39
C LEU A 58 0.37 -3.12 -18.91
N SER A 59 0.18 -4.20 -19.66
CA SER A 59 -0.04 -4.08 -21.12
C SER A 59 -1.46 -3.61 -21.46
N ASP A 60 -2.44 -3.96 -20.64
CA ASP A 60 -3.83 -3.56 -20.81
C ASP A 60 -4.07 -2.11 -20.36
N ASN A 61 -4.60 -1.30 -21.28
CA ASN A 61 -4.96 0.09 -21.00
C ASN A 61 -6.07 0.20 -19.96
N LYS A 62 -6.98 -0.78 -19.86
CA LYS A 62 -8.04 -0.75 -18.83
C LYS A 62 -7.44 -0.89 -17.44
N SER A 63 -6.49 -1.81 -17.26
CA SER A 63 -5.77 -1.96 -15.98
C SER A 63 -5.06 -0.67 -15.59
N LYS A 64 -4.30 -0.04 -16.50
CA LYS A 64 -3.63 1.25 -16.23
C LYS A 64 -4.60 2.34 -15.80
N ILE A 65 -5.71 2.51 -16.54
CA ILE A 65 -6.72 3.51 -16.23
C ILE A 65 -7.34 3.22 -14.87
N GLY A 66 -7.66 1.95 -14.58
CA GLY A 66 -8.18 1.52 -13.29
C GLY A 66 -7.25 1.86 -12.12
N LEU A 67 -5.96 1.49 -12.22
CA LEU A 67 -4.98 1.79 -11.17
C LEU A 67 -4.77 3.29 -10.99
N THR A 68 -4.77 4.06 -12.09
CA THR A 68 -4.67 5.53 -12.03
C THR A 68 -5.88 6.13 -11.32
N LEU A 69 -7.09 5.65 -11.62
CA LEU A 69 -8.31 6.09 -10.94
C LEU A 69 -8.28 5.73 -9.46
N ILE A 70 -7.83 4.53 -9.10
CA ILE A 70 -7.73 4.10 -7.70
C ILE A 70 -6.75 4.99 -6.92
N PHE A 71 -5.60 5.32 -7.52
CA PHE A 71 -4.64 6.26 -6.93
C PHE A 71 -5.30 7.61 -6.60
N PHE A 72 -5.93 8.24 -7.59
CA PHE A 72 -6.50 9.58 -7.42
C PHE A 72 -7.74 9.57 -6.53
N LEU A 73 -8.65 8.60 -6.69
CA LEU A 73 -9.84 8.49 -5.87
C LEU A 73 -9.49 8.23 -4.40
N GLY A 74 -8.54 7.31 -4.15
CA GLY A 74 -8.04 7.07 -2.79
C GLY A 74 -7.48 8.35 -2.18
N LEU A 75 -6.57 9.04 -2.88
CA LEU A 75 -5.98 10.27 -2.36
C LEU A 75 -7.01 11.40 -2.14
N ILE A 76 -7.99 11.56 -3.04
CA ILE A 76 -9.04 12.58 -2.89
C ILE A 76 -9.93 12.27 -1.70
N VAL A 77 -10.33 11.01 -1.51
CA VAL A 77 -11.17 10.60 -0.37
C VAL A 77 -10.46 10.90 0.94
N GLU A 78 -9.15 10.63 1.03
CA GLU A 78 -8.34 10.92 2.21
C GLU A 78 -8.20 12.42 2.46
N ILE A 79 -7.95 13.22 1.42
CA ILE A 79 -7.88 14.68 1.55
C ILE A 79 -9.21 15.24 2.06
N LEU A 80 -10.32 14.73 1.52
CA LEU A 80 -11.65 15.10 1.99
C LEU A 80 -11.90 14.66 3.43
N GLY A 81 -11.42 13.47 3.82
CA GLY A 81 -11.52 12.95 5.17
C GLY A 81 -10.78 13.81 6.18
N VAL A 82 -9.48 14.01 5.98
CA VAL A 82 -8.61 14.76 6.92
C VAL A 82 -9.01 16.23 7.05
N ASN A 83 -9.33 16.91 5.93
CA ASN A 83 -9.56 18.35 5.96
C ASN A 83 -11.00 18.73 6.35
N TYR A 84 -11.98 17.84 6.14
CA TYR A 84 -13.40 18.15 6.35
C TYR A 84 -14.10 17.18 7.32
N GLY A 85 -13.39 16.20 7.89
CA GLY A 85 -13.96 15.18 8.77
C GLY A 85 -14.91 14.21 8.06
N LEU A 86 -14.83 14.12 6.73
CA LEU A 86 -15.75 13.30 5.93
C LEU A 86 -15.38 11.80 6.03
N PHE A 87 -16.40 10.94 5.98
CA PHE A 87 -16.30 9.46 5.95
C PHE A 87 -15.77 8.77 7.22
N PHE A 88 -14.69 9.28 7.81
CA PHE A 88 -13.93 8.57 8.85
C PHE A 88 -13.87 9.29 10.21
N GLY A 89 -14.41 10.51 10.32
CA GLY A 89 -14.29 11.35 11.51
C GLY A 89 -13.04 12.24 11.48
N GLU A 90 -12.65 12.80 12.63
CA GLU A 90 -11.48 13.67 12.75
C GLU A 90 -10.23 12.83 13.03
N TYR A 91 -9.25 12.90 12.12
CA TYR A 91 -7.95 12.25 12.25
C TYR A 91 -6.88 13.07 11.53
N SER A 92 -5.62 12.83 11.89
CA SER A 92 -4.48 13.50 11.26
C SER A 92 -3.35 12.52 10.97
N TYR A 93 -2.60 12.78 9.91
CA TYR A 93 -1.40 12.00 9.58
C TYR A 93 -0.17 12.50 10.34
N GLY A 94 0.70 11.59 10.72
CA GLY A 94 2.02 11.87 11.31
C GLY A 94 3.07 12.29 10.28
N ALA A 95 4.35 12.30 10.67
CA ALA A 95 5.47 12.70 9.81
C ALA A 95 6.11 11.52 9.06
N ASN A 96 6.01 10.30 9.58
CA ASN A 96 6.75 9.14 9.06
C ASN A 96 6.31 8.66 7.67
N PHE A 97 5.16 9.10 7.15
CA PHE A 97 4.77 8.83 5.75
C PHE A 97 5.36 9.79 4.72
N GLY A 98 6.14 10.78 5.16
CA GLY A 98 6.85 11.71 4.28
C GLY A 98 5.97 12.88 3.84
N PRO A 99 6.29 13.50 2.68
CA PRO A 99 5.66 14.76 2.28
C PRO A 99 4.15 14.64 2.07
N LYS A 100 3.44 15.68 2.50
CA LYS A 100 1.97 15.76 2.47
C LYS A 100 1.49 16.71 1.38
N ILE A 101 0.32 16.41 0.85
CA ILE A 101 -0.48 17.24 -0.05
C ILE A 101 -1.80 17.49 0.67
N TYR A 102 -2.08 18.73 1.06
CA TYR A 102 -3.25 19.09 1.89
C TYR A 102 -3.36 18.20 3.15
N GLU A 103 -2.29 18.14 3.95
CA GLU A 103 -2.18 17.31 5.17
C GLU A 103 -2.21 15.78 4.98
N VAL A 104 -2.37 15.28 3.75
CA VAL A 104 -2.37 13.84 3.44
C VAL A 104 -1.08 13.43 2.72
N PRO A 105 -0.34 12.42 3.20
CA PRO A 105 0.83 11.92 2.50
C PRO A 105 0.45 11.39 1.11
N TYR A 106 1.14 11.84 0.06
CA TYR A 106 0.87 11.35 -1.31
C TYR A 106 1.06 9.83 -1.44
N LEU A 107 1.87 9.25 -0.54
CA LEU A 107 2.13 7.83 -0.43
C LEU A 107 0.87 7.01 -0.16
N ILE A 108 -0.17 7.60 0.46
CA ILE A 108 -1.43 6.90 0.70
C ILE A 108 -2.09 6.50 -0.62
N GLY A 109 -2.08 7.37 -1.64
CA GLY A 109 -2.56 7.02 -2.98
C GLY A 109 -1.80 5.83 -3.59
N PHE A 110 -0.49 5.77 -3.37
CA PHE A 110 0.34 4.63 -3.80
C PHE A 110 0.00 3.35 -3.03
N ASN A 111 -0.27 3.45 -1.73
CA ASN A 111 -0.67 2.32 -0.91
C ASN A 111 -2.02 1.74 -1.34
N TRP A 112 -2.99 2.58 -1.74
CA TRP A 112 -4.25 2.11 -2.32
C TRP A 112 -4.02 1.23 -3.57
N VAL A 113 -3.11 1.65 -4.46
CA VAL A 113 -2.72 0.86 -5.65
C VAL A 113 -2.00 -0.43 -5.26
N LEU A 114 -1.08 -0.38 -4.30
CA LEU A 114 -0.37 -1.56 -3.81
C LEU A 114 -1.36 -2.59 -3.25
N LEU A 115 -2.26 -2.16 -2.37
CA LEU A 115 -3.21 -3.03 -1.69
C LEU A 115 -4.23 -3.64 -2.65
N ILE A 116 -4.76 -2.88 -3.62
CA ILE A 116 -5.72 -3.45 -4.57
C ILE A 116 -5.07 -4.51 -5.47
N ILE A 117 -3.83 -4.30 -5.93
CA ILE A 117 -3.11 -5.29 -6.72
C ILE A 117 -2.83 -6.53 -5.86
N ALA A 118 -2.33 -6.35 -4.64
CA ALA A 118 -1.96 -7.46 -3.75
C ALA A 118 -3.19 -8.30 -3.35
N THR A 119 -4.23 -7.66 -2.82
CA THR A 119 -5.44 -8.34 -2.36
C THR A 119 -6.25 -8.93 -3.52
N GLY A 120 -6.34 -8.23 -4.64
CA GLY A 120 -6.98 -8.73 -5.86
C GLY A 120 -6.27 -9.95 -6.44
N SER A 121 -4.94 -9.90 -6.56
CA SER A 121 -4.15 -11.05 -7.06
C SER A 121 -4.22 -12.25 -6.11
N LEU A 122 -4.17 -12.01 -4.80
CA LEU A 122 -4.35 -13.07 -3.81
C LEU A 122 -5.76 -13.67 -3.89
N SER A 123 -6.77 -12.83 -4.03
CA SER A 123 -8.15 -13.28 -4.18
C SER A 123 -8.36 -14.12 -5.44
N ASP A 124 -7.80 -13.72 -6.58
CA ASP A 124 -7.92 -14.46 -7.84
C ASP A 124 -7.28 -15.85 -7.73
N LYS A 125 -6.18 -15.97 -6.98
CA LYS A 125 -5.50 -17.23 -6.73
C LYS A 125 -6.27 -18.15 -5.77
N LEU A 126 -6.88 -17.61 -4.72
CA LEU A 126 -7.51 -18.39 -3.66
C LEU A 126 -8.98 -18.71 -3.93
N ILE A 127 -9.73 -17.76 -4.48
CA ILE A 127 -11.17 -17.86 -4.66
C ILE A 127 -11.50 -18.26 -6.09
N LYS A 128 -12.12 -19.43 -6.24
CA LYS A 128 -12.59 -19.95 -7.53
C LYS A 128 -14.08 -19.66 -7.71
N GLY A 129 -14.51 -19.47 -8.96
CA GLY A 129 -15.92 -19.30 -9.31
C GLY A 129 -16.26 -17.89 -9.76
N LYS A 130 -17.41 -17.36 -9.29
CA LYS A 130 -17.93 -16.07 -9.76
C LYS A 130 -17.07 -14.90 -9.28
N GLU A 131 -16.87 -13.91 -10.16
CA GLU A 131 -16.10 -12.70 -9.88
C GLU A 131 -16.56 -11.94 -8.62
N ILE A 132 -17.86 -11.95 -8.32
CA ILE A 132 -18.37 -11.30 -7.11
C ILE A 132 -17.73 -11.82 -5.81
N TYR A 133 -17.42 -13.12 -5.73
CA TYR A 133 -16.78 -13.69 -4.54
C TYR A 133 -15.32 -13.25 -4.43
N LYS A 134 -14.64 -13.05 -5.56
CA LYS A 134 -13.28 -12.51 -5.57
C LYS A 134 -13.27 -11.05 -5.12
N ILE A 135 -14.20 -10.25 -5.64
CA ILE A 135 -14.34 -8.84 -5.26
C ILE A 135 -14.61 -8.72 -3.75
N LEU A 136 -15.58 -9.48 -3.24
CA LEU A 136 -15.92 -9.46 -1.81
C LEU A 136 -14.75 -9.90 -0.92
N PHE A 137 -14.00 -10.93 -1.34
CA PHE A 137 -12.84 -11.40 -0.59
C PHE A 137 -11.70 -10.38 -0.59
N ALA A 138 -11.35 -9.83 -1.76
CA ALA A 138 -10.32 -8.79 -1.88
C ALA A 138 -10.67 -7.55 -1.06
N SER A 139 -11.91 -7.04 -1.17
CA SER A 139 -12.34 -5.85 -0.42
C SER A 139 -12.37 -6.11 1.09
N SER A 140 -12.83 -7.30 1.52
CA SER A 140 -12.82 -7.67 2.94
C SER A 140 -11.40 -7.76 3.49
N LEU A 141 -10.45 -8.25 2.68
CA LEU A 141 -9.05 -8.32 3.07
C LEU A 141 -8.42 -6.93 3.20
N MET A 142 -8.76 -5.98 2.32
CA MET A 142 -8.31 -4.59 2.45
C MET A 142 -8.80 -3.96 3.76
N VAL A 143 -10.08 -4.11 4.09
CA VAL A 143 -10.65 -3.62 5.36
C VAL A 143 -9.99 -4.30 6.56
N LEU A 144 -9.75 -5.61 6.48
CA LEU A 144 -9.08 -6.34 7.56
C LEU A 144 -7.66 -5.82 7.81
N ILE A 145 -6.89 -5.54 6.76
CA ILE A 145 -5.54 -4.97 6.87
C ILE A 145 -5.62 -3.61 7.58
N ASP A 146 -6.57 -2.77 7.18
CA ASP A 146 -6.77 -1.44 7.77
C ASP A 146 -7.03 -1.52 9.28
N LEU A 147 -7.98 -2.37 9.69
CA LEU A 147 -8.31 -2.61 11.10
C LEU A 147 -7.11 -3.10 11.94
N LEU A 148 -6.20 -3.88 11.33
CA LEU A 148 -5.00 -4.36 12.02
C LEU A 148 -3.96 -3.24 12.20
N ILE A 149 -3.82 -2.37 11.19
CA ILE A 149 -2.84 -1.27 11.22
C ILE A 149 -3.30 -0.17 12.16
N GLU A 150 -4.61 0.08 12.26
CA GLU A 150 -5.21 1.14 13.09
C GLU A 150 -4.69 1.14 14.54
N LYS A 151 -4.57 -0.04 15.16
CA LYS A 151 -4.07 -0.17 16.53
C LYS A 151 -2.61 0.26 16.70
N SER A 152 -1.82 0.16 15.63
CA SER A 152 -0.39 0.43 15.62
C SER A 152 -0.07 1.82 15.07
N ALA A 153 -0.94 2.39 14.23
CA ALA A 153 -0.69 3.62 13.50
C ALA A 153 -0.28 4.82 14.39
N PRO A 154 -0.93 5.09 15.55
CA PRO A 154 -0.51 6.19 16.41
C PRO A 154 0.88 5.99 17.00
N LYS A 155 1.23 4.73 17.35
CA LYS A 155 2.53 4.39 17.95
C LYS A 155 3.69 4.52 16.96
N LEU A 156 3.40 4.44 15.67
CA LEU A 156 4.38 4.53 14.59
C LEU A 156 4.38 5.93 13.94
N ASP A 157 3.61 6.89 14.47
CA ASP A 157 3.43 8.23 13.90
C ASP A 157 2.98 8.16 12.42
N TYR A 158 1.98 7.32 12.16
CA TYR A 158 1.36 7.16 10.85
C TYR A 158 0.09 7.99 10.74
N TRP A 159 -0.93 7.69 11.54
CA TRP A 159 -2.10 8.52 11.74
C TRP A 159 -2.69 8.28 13.13
N GLU A 160 -3.46 9.24 13.61
CA GLU A 160 -4.22 9.14 14.84
C GLU A 160 -5.55 9.87 14.73
N PHE A 161 -6.60 9.30 15.32
CA PHE A 161 -7.87 10.00 15.52
C PHE A 161 -7.69 11.12 16.56
N VAL A 162 -8.25 12.28 16.24
CA VAL A 162 -8.14 13.52 17.03
C VAL A 162 -9.37 13.69 17.92
#